data_AF-A0A2V9HAT9-F1
#
_entry.id   AF-A0A2V9HAT9-F1
#
_cell.length_a   1.000
_cell.length_b   1.000
_cell.length_c   1.000
_cell.angle_alpha   90.00
_cell.angle_beta   90.00
_cell.angle_gamma   90.00
#
_symmetry.space_group_name_H-M   'P 1'
#
loop_
_entity.id
_entity.type
_entity.pdbx_description
1 polymer ?
#
loop_
_entity_poly.entity_id
_entity_poly.type
_entity_poly.pdbx_seq_one_letter_code
_entity_poly.pdbx_strand_id
1 'polypeptide(L)'
;MILPSSADTRNSYSLALLRIGVGILFVIFGQYKVFGTTFTLHGGFQFWINKFLEGGAYPFMAPILRGFVLPHATSIAFLVAYGELAIGLGLVLGVLVRSASFCGLLLMLTMLFSSDYPGAGAPFWQYFGASLSHSVFALCFAAFLTGRADSLWSLKALRKNQASASG
;
A
#
# COMPACT_ATOMS: atom_id res chain seq x y z
N MET A 1 -25.47 16.00 -8.82
CA MET A 1 -24.06 15.77 -9.15
C MET A 1 -23.97 15.53 -10.65
N ILE A 2 -23.57 16.55 -11.42
CA ILE A 2 -23.54 16.48 -12.89
C ILE A 2 -22.18 15.90 -13.28
N LEU A 3 -22.15 14.66 -13.79
CA LEU A 3 -20.94 14.01 -14.29
C LEU A 3 -20.53 14.67 -15.63
N PRO A 4 -19.26 15.11 -15.80
CA PRO A 4 -18.83 15.72 -17.07
C PRO A 4 -18.77 14.72 -18.24
N SER A 5 -18.92 15.27 -19.45
CA SER A 5 -19.37 14.63 -20.69
C SER A 5 -18.30 14.00 -21.59
N SER A 6 -17.28 13.34 -21.04
CA SER A 6 -16.36 12.50 -21.84
C SER A 6 -15.92 11.24 -21.10
N ALA A 7 -15.65 10.15 -21.83
CA ALA A 7 -15.22 8.87 -21.24
C ALA A 7 -13.95 9.02 -20.37
N ASP A 8 -13.03 9.89 -20.78
CA ASP A 8 -11.80 10.22 -20.05
C ASP A 8 -12.07 10.88 -18.70
N THR A 9 -13.08 11.75 -18.62
CA THR A 9 -13.42 12.42 -17.36
C THR A 9 -14.02 11.43 -16.35
N ARG A 10 -14.93 10.54 -16.80
CA ARG A 10 -15.48 9.48 -15.94
C ARG A 10 -14.40 8.54 -15.42
N ASN A 11 -13.45 8.15 -16.28
CA ASN A 11 -12.35 7.27 -15.89
C ASN A 11 -11.46 7.94 -14.82
N SER A 12 -11.21 9.24 -14.96
CA SER A 12 -10.44 10.03 -13.99
C SER A 12 -11.14 10.12 -12.62
N TYR A 13 -12.48 10.27 -12.59
CA TYR A 13 -13.26 10.25 -11.35
C TYR A 13 -13.23 8.88 -10.66
N SER A 14 -13.41 7.80 -11.43
CA SER A 14 -13.33 6.43 -10.88
C SER A 14 -11.97 6.14 -10.27
N LEU A 15 -10.89 6.57 -10.94
CA LEU A 15 -9.53 6.38 -10.44
C LEU A 15 -9.25 7.23 -9.19
N ALA A 16 -9.79 8.43 -9.11
CA ALA A 16 -9.71 9.28 -7.93
C ALA A 16 -10.49 8.72 -6.73
N LEU A 17 -11.68 8.15 -6.95
CA LEU A 17 -12.46 7.46 -5.91
C LEU A 17 -11.74 6.20 -5.42
N LEU A 18 -11.23 5.38 -6.34
CA LEU A 18 -10.45 4.19 -6.00
C LEU A 18 -9.21 4.55 -5.17
N ARG A 19 -8.49 5.62 -5.55
CA ARG A 19 -7.35 6.16 -4.80
C ARG A 19 -7.73 6.54 -3.38
N ILE A 20 -8.82 7.28 -3.19
CA ILE A 20 -9.29 7.69 -1.87
C ILE A 20 -9.71 6.47 -1.05
N GLY A 21 -10.45 5.53 -1.63
CA GLY A 21 -10.88 4.30 -0.95
C GLY A 21 -9.70 3.46 -0.46
N VAL A 22 -8.72 3.19 -1.32
CA VAL A 22 -7.48 2.48 -0.95
C VAL A 22 -6.69 3.28 0.10
N GLY A 23 -6.61 4.60 -0.05
CA GLY A 23 -5.95 5.48 0.92
C GLY A 23 -6.58 5.41 2.31
N ILE A 24 -7.91 5.43 2.41
CA ILE A 24 -8.64 5.32 3.68
C ILE A 24 -8.33 3.98 4.36
N LEU A 25 -8.34 2.87 3.62
CA LEU A 25 -8.00 1.55 4.17
C LEU A 25 -6.59 1.56 4.77
N PHE A 26 -5.62 2.14 4.07
CA PHE A 26 -4.25 2.26 4.56
C PHE A 26 -4.14 3.19 5.78
N VAL A 27 -4.93 4.26 5.85
CA VAL A 27 -5.00 5.11 7.06
C VAL A 27 -5.56 4.32 8.24
N ILE A 28 -6.58 3.49 8.03
CA ILE A 28 -7.18 2.64 9.09
C ILE A 28 -6.17 1.59 9.58
N PHE A 29 -5.46 0.92 8.68
CA PHE A 29 -4.44 -0.06 9.09
C PHE A 29 -3.22 0.60 9.72
N GLY A 30 -2.74 1.69 9.13
CA GLY A 30 -1.58 2.43 9.63
C GLY A 30 -1.84 3.04 11.01
N GLN A 31 -2.98 3.70 11.23
CA GLN A 31 -3.29 4.29 12.53
C GLN A 31 -3.38 3.20 13.62
N TYR A 32 -4.01 2.06 13.32
CA TYR A 32 -4.12 0.96 14.27
C TYR A 32 -2.74 0.45 14.69
N LYS A 33 -1.77 0.38 13.76
CA LYS A 33 -0.39 -0.05 14.05
C LYS A 33 0.46 1.01 14.75
N VAL A 34 0.24 2.30 14.45
CA VAL A 34 1.00 3.40 15.05
C VAL A 34 0.53 3.68 16.49
N PHE A 35 -0.79 3.70 16.72
CA PHE A 35 -1.37 3.97 18.04
C PHE A 35 -1.50 2.71 18.89
N GLY A 36 -1.67 1.53 18.27
CA GLY A 36 -1.62 0.24 18.94
C GLY A 36 -0.17 -0.18 19.19
N THR A 37 0.37 0.16 20.36
CA THR A 37 1.75 -0.17 20.79
C THR A 37 2.05 -1.68 20.78
N THR A 38 1.03 -2.54 20.62
CA THR A 38 1.17 -3.99 20.49
C THR A 38 2.00 -4.39 19.26
N PHE A 39 1.83 -3.70 18.13
CA PHE A 39 2.53 -4.05 16.88
C PHE A 39 4.01 -3.66 16.95
N THR A 40 4.32 -2.50 17.53
CA THR A 40 5.68 -1.89 17.50
C THR A 40 6.53 -2.24 18.72
N LEU A 41 5.96 -2.26 19.93
CA LEU A 41 6.73 -2.35 21.17
C LEU A 41 6.60 -3.70 21.89
N HIS A 42 5.48 -4.41 21.75
CA HIS A 42 5.22 -5.65 22.50
C HIS A 42 5.52 -6.93 21.70
N GLY A 43 6.44 -6.86 20.73
CA GLY A 43 6.83 -8.02 19.94
C GLY A 43 5.78 -8.49 18.92
N GLY A 44 4.68 -7.75 18.71
CA GLY A 44 3.65 -8.12 17.75
C GLY A 44 4.18 -8.29 16.33
N PHE A 45 5.11 -7.42 15.90
CA PHE A 45 5.78 -7.58 14.60
C PHE A 45 6.61 -8.87 14.52
N GLN A 46 7.36 -9.22 15.57
CA GLN A 46 8.13 -10.47 15.60
C GLN A 46 7.20 -11.69 15.52
N PHE A 47 6.06 -11.65 16.21
CA PHE A 47 5.03 -12.68 16.12
C PHE A 47 4.54 -12.86 14.68
N TRP A 48 4.21 -11.77 13.98
CA TRP A 48 3.80 -11.83 12.58
C TRP A 48 4.88 -12.36 11.65
N ILE A 49 6.15 -11.96 11.83
CA ILE A 49 7.27 -12.46 11.04
C ILE A 49 7.48 -13.97 11.26
N ASN A 50 7.39 -14.46 12.49
CA ASN A 50 7.45 -15.90 12.76
C ASN A 50 6.27 -16.64 12.12
N LYS A 51 5.07 -16.07 12.21
CA LYS A 51 3.88 -16.62 11.53
C LYS A 51 4.04 -16.67 10.01
N PHE A 52 4.69 -15.69 9.40
CA PHE A 52 5.01 -15.70 7.97
C PHE A 52 6.02 -16.80 7.62
N LEU A 53 7.04 -16.98 8.46
CA LEU A 53 8.02 -18.06 8.30
C LEU A 53 7.38 -19.46 8.45
N GLU A 54 6.35 -19.59 9.29
CA GLU A 54 5.57 -20.83 9.47
C GLU A 54 4.53 -21.04 8.36
N GLY A 55 3.88 -19.96 7.92
CA GLY A 55 2.76 -19.97 6.98
C GLY A 55 3.16 -20.06 5.50
N GLY A 56 4.45 -19.98 5.19
CA GLY A 56 4.98 -20.06 3.84
C GLY A 56 5.57 -18.74 3.37
N ALA A 57 6.79 -18.44 3.80
CA ALA A 57 7.63 -17.40 3.19
C ALA A 57 8.33 -17.96 1.95
N TYR A 58 8.59 -17.12 0.94
CA TYR A 58 9.40 -17.57 -0.20
C TYR A 58 10.81 -17.95 0.28
N PRO A 59 11.45 -19.00 -0.30
CA PRO A 59 12.74 -19.50 0.16
C PRO A 59 13.86 -18.47 0.17
N PHE A 60 13.84 -17.53 -0.78
CA PHE A 60 14.82 -16.44 -0.84
C PHE A 60 14.56 -15.33 0.19
N MET A 61 13.32 -15.19 0.66
CA MET A 61 12.91 -14.13 1.58
C MET A 61 13.03 -14.59 3.04
N ALA A 62 12.85 -15.88 3.31
CA ALA A 62 13.05 -16.48 4.63
C ALA A 62 14.40 -16.13 5.32
N PRO A 63 15.58 -16.21 4.67
CA PRO A 63 16.84 -15.81 5.30
C PRO A 63 16.92 -14.30 5.58
N ILE A 64 16.30 -13.46 4.75
CA ILE A 64 16.24 -12.01 4.97
C ILE A 64 15.37 -11.70 6.19
N LEU A 65 14.22 -12.36 6.31
CA LEU A 65 13.34 -12.21 7.47
C LEU A 65 14.05 -12.60 8.77
N ARG A 66 14.77 -13.72 8.76
CA ARG A 66 15.48 -14.20 9.97
C ARG A 66 16.73 -13.41 10.30
N GLY A 67 17.55 -13.07 9.29
CA GLY A 67 18.87 -12.48 9.49
C GLY A 67 18.88 -10.95 9.55
N PHE A 68 17.91 -10.28 8.91
CA PHE A 68 17.86 -8.82 8.84
C PHE A 68 16.64 -8.26 9.57
N VAL A 69 15.45 -8.84 9.34
CA VAL A 69 14.19 -8.29 9.85
C VAL A 69 13.99 -8.57 11.34
N LEU A 70 14.20 -9.81 11.81
CA LEU A 70 14.03 -10.15 13.23
C LEU A 70 14.98 -9.37 14.18
N PRO A 71 16.28 -9.19 13.88
CA PRO A 71 17.18 -8.42 14.74
C PRO A 71 16.80 -6.93 14.84
N HIS A 72 16.23 -6.37 13.77
CA HIS A 72 15.82 -4.96 13.68
C HIS A 72 14.30 -4.79 13.77
N ALA A 73 13.59 -5.78 14.34
CA ALA A 73 12.14 -5.92 14.27
C ALA A 73 11.39 -4.66 14.71
N THR A 74 11.79 -4.03 15.82
CA THR A 74 11.14 -2.81 16.33
C THR A 74 11.28 -1.64 15.35
N SER A 75 12.49 -1.41 14.83
CA SER A 75 12.73 -0.30 13.89
C SER A 75 11.97 -0.49 12.58
N ILE A 76 11.92 -1.72 12.07
CA ILE A 76 11.19 -2.07 10.85
C ILE A 76 9.68 -2.02 11.11
N ALA A 77 9.20 -2.45 12.27
CA ALA A 77 7.80 -2.34 12.66
C ALA A 77 7.34 -0.87 12.64
N PHE A 78 8.14 0.04 13.19
CA PHE A 78 7.86 1.47 13.11
C PHE A 78 7.90 1.98 11.67
N LEU A 79 8.92 1.61 10.89
CA LEU A 79 9.03 2.01 9.49
C LEU A 79 7.80 1.55 8.67
N VAL A 80 7.34 0.32 8.87
CA VAL A 80 6.17 -0.23 8.19
C VAL A 80 4.89 0.45 8.68
N ALA A 81 4.70 0.64 9.99
CA ALA A 81 3.51 1.27 10.54
C ALA A 81 3.37 2.74 10.08
N TYR A 82 4.43 3.53 10.21
CA TYR A 82 4.44 4.92 9.73
C TYR A 82 4.42 5.01 8.20
N GLY A 83 5.05 4.06 7.50
CA GLY A 83 5.01 3.97 6.05
C GLY A 83 3.60 3.74 5.52
N GLU A 84 2.87 2.76 6.08
CA GLU A 84 1.46 2.50 5.73
C GLU A 84 0.58 3.72 5.96
N LEU A 85 0.75 4.38 7.11
CA LEU A 85 0.00 5.59 7.43
C LEU A 85 0.33 6.74 6.46
N ALA A 86 1.61 6.98 6.18
CA ALA A 86 2.04 8.02 5.25
C ALA A 86 1.57 7.77 3.81
N ILE A 87 1.58 6.51 3.35
CA ILE A 87 1.03 6.11 2.05
C ILE A 87 -0.47 6.39 2.01
N GLY A 88 -1.21 5.98 3.06
CA GLY A 88 -2.65 6.24 3.17
C GLY A 88 -2.97 7.72 3.12
N LEU A 89 -2.26 8.55 3.90
CA LEU A 89 -2.43 10.00 3.91
C LEU A 89 -2.08 10.63 2.56
N GLY A 90 -0.98 10.23 1.92
CA GLY A 90 -0.62 10.69 0.58
C GLY A 90 -1.68 10.36 -0.47
N LEU A 91 -2.23 9.14 -0.39
CA LEU A 91 -3.32 8.68 -1.25
C LEU A 91 -4.67 9.34 -0.96
N VAL A 92 -4.97 9.78 0.27
CA VAL A 92 -6.22 10.50 0.56
C VAL A 92 -6.09 11.97 0.15
N LEU A 93 -5.05 12.63 0.65
CA LEU A 93 -4.80 14.07 0.43
C LEU A 93 -4.43 14.42 -1.01
N GLY A 94 -3.99 13.43 -1.79
CA GLY A 94 -3.62 13.65 -3.20
C GLY A 94 -2.28 14.36 -3.33
N VAL A 95 -1.42 14.21 -2.34
CA VAL A 95 -0.09 14.83 -2.28
C VAL A 95 0.94 13.72 -2.40
N LEU A 96 1.88 13.87 -3.34
CA LEU A 96 2.90 12.84 -3.61
C LEU A 96 2.29 11.47 -3.96
N VAL A 97 1.12 11.43 -4.62
CA VAL A 97 0.40 10.18 -4.96
C VAL A 97 1.33 9.19 -5.65
N ARG A 98 2.14 9.66 -6.62
CA ARG A 98 3.11 8.81 -7.31
C ARG A 98 4.14 8.15 -6.38
N SER A 99 4.71 8.91 -5.44
CA SER A 99 5.67 8.38 -4.47
C SER A 99 5.00 7.45 -3.47
N ALA A 100 3.81 7.83 -2.97
CA ALA A 100 3.01 7.00 -2.07
C ALA A 100 2.62 5.67 -2.73
N SER A 101 2.23 5.70 -4.01
CA SER A 101 1.90 4.51 -4.79
C SER A 101 3.11 3.63 -5.05
N PHE A 102 4.28 4.23 -5.33
CA PHE A 102 5.52 3.46 -5.45
C PHE A 102 5.89 2.75 -4.15
N CYS A 103 5.89 3.47 -3.02
CA CYS A 103 6.18 2.88 -1.72
C CYS A 103 5.13 1.82 -1.32
N GLY A 104 3.84 2.07 -1.58
CA GLY A 104 2.76 1.11 -1.35
C GLY A 104 2.89 -0.14 -2.19
N LEU A 105 3.28 -0.01 -3.46
CA LEU A 105 3.58 -1.15 -4.33
C LEU A 105 4.73 -1.98 -3.77
N LEU A 106 5.85 -1.35 -3.40
CA LEU A 106 6.99 -2.03 -2.81
C LEU A 106 6.62 -2.76 -1.51
N LEU A 107 5.83 -2.13 -0.64
CA LEU A 107 5.36 -2.74 0.60
C LEU A 107 4.49 -3.98 0.33
N MET A 108 3.53 -3.89 -0.59
CA MET A 108 2.67 -5.02 -0.95
C MET A 108 3.46 -6.16 -1.59
N LEU A 109 4.43 -5.87 -2.45
CA LEU A 109 5.32 -6.89 -3.02
C LEU A 109 6.17 -7.55 -1.94
N THR A 110 6.70 -6.78 -0.99
CA THR A 110 7.48 -7.32 0.12
C THR A 110 6.64 -8.25 0.99
N MET A 111 5.40 -7.87 1.30
CA MET A 111 4.47 -8.73 2.05
C MET A 111 4.10 -9.99 1.27
N LEU A 112 3.87 -9.87 -0.04
CA LEU A 112 3.57 -10.99 -0.92
C LEU A 112 4.68 -12.04 -0.91
N PHE A 113 5.93 -11.61 -1.03
CA PHE A 113 7.07 -12.54 -0.96
C PHE A 113 7.34 -13.06 0.46
N SER A 114 6.90 -12.32 1.48
CA SER A 114 7.11 -12.70 2.88
C SER A 114 6.11 -13.73 3.38
N SER A 115 4.86 -13.73 2.90
CA SER A 115 3.77 -14.51 3.51
C SER A 115 2.96 -15.41 2.56
N ASP A 116 3.02 -15.22 1.25
CA ASP A 116 2.06 -15.85 0.32
C ASP A 116 2.67 -16.96 -0.54
N TYR A 117 3.55 -17.80 0.04
CA TYR A 117 4.13 -18.93 -0.67
C TYR A 117 3.32 -20.23 -0.41
N PRO A 118 2.51 -20.70 -1.37
CA PRO A 118 1.70 -21.91 -1.20
C PRO A 118 2.50 -23.22 -1.32
N GLY A 119 3.78 -23.17 -1.71
CA GLY A 119 4.67 -24.32 -1.82
C GLY A 119 5.05 -24.70 -3.26
N ALA A 120 6.24 -25.32 -3.43
CA ALA A 120 6.85 -25.58 -4.74
C ALA A 120 6.01 -26.47 -5.68
N GLY A 121 5.14 -27.31 -5.12
CA GLY A 121 4.23 -28.19 -5.87
C GLY A 121 2.80 -27.69 -5.99
N ALA A 122 2.49 -26.48 -5.50
CA ALA A 122 1.14 -25.94 -5.55
C ALA A 122 0.71 -25.60 -6.99
N PRO A 123 -0.56 -25.82 -7.36
CA PRO A 123 -1.10 -25.34 -8.62
C PRO A 123 -0.98 -23.81 -8.76
N PHE A 124 -0.73 -23.32 -9.97
CA PHE A 124 -0.57 -21.88 -10.25
C PHE A 124 -1.68 -21.00 -9.64
N TRP A 125 -2.94 -21.44 -9.68
CA TRP A 125 -4.07 -20.69 -9.11
C TRP A 125 -3.97 -20.47 -7.59
N GLN A 126 -3.32 -21.38 -6.85
CA GLN A 126 -3.13 -21.19 -5.40
C GLN A 126 -2.16 -20.07 -5.09
N TYR A 127 -1.20 -19.75 -5.96
CA TYR A 127 -0.33 -18.58 -5.79
C TYR A 127 -1.13 -17.28 -5.88
N PHE A 128 -2.09 -17.21 -6.79
CA PHE A 128 -2.98 -16.06 -6.91
C PHE A 128 -3.97 -15.98 -5.74
N GLY A 129 -4.51 -17.12 -5.30
CA GLY A 129 -5.41 -17.19 -4.15
C GLY A 129 -4.74 -16.80 -2.83
N ALA A 130 -3.52 -17.30 -2.58
CA ALA A 130 -2.74 -16.98 -1.39
C ALA A 130 -2.37 -15.49 -1.35
N SER A 131 -1.96 -14.92 -2.49
CA SER A 131 -1.53 -13.52 -2.57
C SER A 131 -2.64 -12.52 -2.93
N LEU A 132 -3.92 -12.92 -2.90
CA LEU A 132 -5.01 -12.10 -3.42
C LEU A 132 -5.12 -10.76 -2.68
N SER A 133 -4.94 -10.77 -1.36
CA SER A 133 -4.99 -9.56 -0.53
C SER A 133 -3.92 -8.56 -0.92
N HIS A 134 -2.68 -9.00 -1.12
CA HIS A 134 -1.56 -8.11 -1.43
C HIS A 134 -1.49 -7.74 -2.92
N SER A 135 -1.79 -8.68 -3.81
CA SER A 135 -1.74 -8.46 -5.27
C SER A 135 -2.82 -7.50 -5.76
N VAL A 136 -4.03 -7.53 -5.20
CA VAL A 136 -5.09 -6.56 -5.53
C VAL A 136 -4.65 -5.13 -5.18
N PHE A 137 -4.11 -4.93 -3.98
CA PHE A 137 -3.59 -3.61 -3.60
C PHE A 137 -2.38 -3.21 -4.45
N ALA A 138 -1.46 -4.13 -4.75
CA ALA A 138 -0.34 -3.89 -5.66
C ALA A 138 -0.81 -3.44 -7.04
N LEU A 139 -1.82 -4.08 -7.62
CA LEU A 139 -2.42 -3.68 -8.89
C LEU A 139 -3.08 -2.30 -8.81
N CYS A 140 -3.79 -1.98 -7.72
CA CYS A 140 -4.32 -0.64 -7.50
C CYS A 140 -3.21 0.41 -7.46
N PHE A 141 -2.11 0.16 -6.75
CA PHE A 141 -0.96 1.06 -6.70
C PHE A 141 -0.29 1.21 -8.07
N ALA A 142 -0.15 0.13 -8.83
CA ALA A 142 0.35 0.17 -10.20
C ALA A 142 -0.58 0.98 -11.13
N ALA A 143 -1.90 0.85 -10.96
CA ALA A 143 -2.88 1.67 -11.66
C ALA A 143 -2.79 3.16 -11.27
N PHE A 144 -2.47 3.48 -10.02
CA PHE A 144 -2.25 4.87 -9.60
C PHE A 144 -0.92 5.44 -10.11
N LEU A 145 0.10 4.60 -10.32
CA LEU A 145 1.39 4.99 -10.90
C LEU A 145 1.30 5.29 -12.41
N THR A 146 0.55 4.45 -13.12
CA THR A 146 0.38 4.50 -14.59
C THR A 146 -0.76 5.43 -14.99
N GLY A 147 -1.85 5.45 -14.22
CA GLY A 147 -2.97 6.37 -14.40
C GLY A 147 -2.62 7.78 -13.96
N ARG A 148 -3.25 8.79 -14.59
CA ARG A 148 -3.19 10.19 -14.15
C ARG A 148 -4.03 10.40 -12.87
N ALA A 149 -3.74 9.66 -11.81
CA ALA A 149 -4.44 9.75 -10.52
C ALA A 149 -4.37 11.15 -9.88
N ASP A 150 -3.39 11.96 -10.29
CA ASP A 150 -3.18 13.35 -9.84
C ASP A 150 -4.00 14.40 -10.62
N SER A 151 -4.76 14.03 -11.66
CA SER A 151 -5.40 15.02 -12.55
C SER A 151 -6.63 15.71 -11.93
N LEU A 152 -7.33 15.07 -10.99
CA LEU A 152 -8.55 15.57 -10.35
C LEU A 152 -8.46 15.38 -8.82
N TRP A 153 -8.89 16.41 -8.05
CA TRP A 153 -8.88 16.42 -6.57
C TRP A 153 -7.52 16.22 -5.88
N SER A 154 -6.40 16.56 -6.55
CA SER A 154 -5.13 16.80 -5.87
C SER A 154 -5.04 18.25 -5.39
N LEU A 155 -4.47 18.48 -4.20
CA LEU A 155 -4.15 19.82 -3.72
C LEU A 155 -3.26 20.61 -4.70
N LYS A 156 -2.45 19.93 -5.52
CA LYS A 156 -1.69 20.57 -6.61
C LYS A 156 -2.59 21.10 -7.74
N ALA A 157 -3.66 20.37 -8.08
CA ALA A 157 -4.63 20.81 -9.08
C ALA A 157 -5.43 22.03 -8.58
N LEU A 158 -5.80 22.05 -7.29
CA LEU A 158 -6.46 23.22 -6.68
C LEU A 158 -5.56 24.46 -6.68
N ARG A 159 -4.28 24.31 -6.29
CA ARG A 159 -3.33 25.43 -6.22
C ARG A 159 -3.01 26.00 -7.61
N LYS A 160 -2.96 25.15 -8.64
CA LYS A 160 -2.79 25.58 -10.04
C LYS A 160 -4.00 26.35 -10.57
N ASN A 161 -5.23 25.92 -10.24
CA ASN A 161 -6.44 26.63 -10.65
C ASN A 161 -6.59 27.99 -9.95
N GLN A 162 -6.19 28.10 -8.68
CA GLN A 162 -6.22 29.39 -7.97
C GLN A 162 -5.18 30.39 -8.50
N ALA A 163 -3.98 29.91 -8.85
CA ALA A 163 -2.94 30.77 -9.46
C ALA A 163 -3.33 31.27 -10.86
N SER A 164 -4.11 30.51 -11.62
CA SER A 164 -4.58 30.92 -12.95
C SER A 164 -5.82 31.83 -12.93
N ALA A 165 -6.51 31.95 -11.79
CA ALA A 165 -7.68 32.81 -11.62
C ALA A 165 -7.34 34.19 -11.01
N SER A 166 -6.07 34.41 -10.65
CA SER A 166 -5.57 35.61 -9.97
C SER A 166 -4.54 36.41 -10.78
N GLY A 167 -4.32 36.05 -12.05
CA GLY A 167 -3.53 36.81 -13.02
C GLY A 167 -4.32 37.04 -14.30
#